data_AF-U6DBB0-F1
#
_entry.id   AF-U6DBB0-F1
#
_cell.length_a   1.000
_cell.length_b   1.000
_cell.length_c   1.000
_cell.angle_alpha   90.00
_cell.angle_beta   90.00
_cell.angle_gamma   90.00
#
_symmetry.space_group_name_H-M   'P 1'
#
loop_
_entity.id
_entity.type
_entity.pdbx_description
1 polymer ?
#
loop_
_entity_poly.entity_id
_entity_poly.type
_entity_poly.pdbx_seq_one_letter_code
_entity_poly.pdbx_strand_id
1 'polypeptide(L)'
;FLPPQTPRVASQLPHLIPQTLLKSGIEAWNKYGKCANHLASGGFLSVYFFEPNRNNYIEIETALDLTKYLAEEDEIIVWYAVLVNLVTKDLVFDANSYDMYPLLKKYLLKRLASIWNVYSAIIRENSVALQDDYLALVALEKLFETACWLGLEDCLQLSRELFKNWTNQPENEIPSPIKSVILCYGIALGSEEEWDFLLNMYANKTKEEERIQLAYAMSCSRDPRILNRYMEYAITASPFAFNETNVIEVVAAAEVGRYIAKDFLVNNWQAVSERYGTQSLVTLMNIIGRTISTDLQITELQQFFGNMLEEHQRLTVHAKLQTIKNKNLENKRRSARMTAWLRRNA
;
A
#
# COMPACT_ATOMS: atom_id res chain seq x y z
N PHE A 1 6.94 19.96 -45.57
CA PHE A 1 5.85 20.71 -44.93
C PHE A 1 6.04 20.68 -43.42
N LEU A 2 6.50 21.79 -42.85
CA LEU A 2 6.38 22.16 -41.44
C LEU A 2 5.55 23.46 -41.45
N PRO A 3 4.49 23.58 -40.63
CA PRO A 3 4.61 24.35 -39.38
C PRO A 3 3.63 23.85 -38.28
N PRO A 4 3.45 24.54 -37.13
CA PRO A 4 4.32 25.49 -36.44
C PRO A 4 4.72 25.05 -35.01
N GLN A 5 5.83 25.57 -34.49
CA GLN A 5 6.08 25.62 -33.04
C GLN A 5 5.68 26.99 -32.49
N THR A 6 5.01 27.03 -31.32
CA THR A 6 5.13 28.03 -30.22
C THR A 6 3.96 27.87 -29.22
N PRO A 7 4.06 28.37 -27.97
CA PRO A 7 5.26 28.62 -27.16
C PRO A 7 5.24 27.85 -25.81
N ARG A 8 6.40 27.74 -25.15
CA ARG A 8 6.45 27.37 -23.73
C ARG A 8 5.85 28.51 -22.90
N VAL A 9 4.72 28.26 -22.23
CA VAL A 9 4.28 29.11 -21.10
C VAL A 9 4.87 28.52 -19.83
N ALA A 10 5.89 29.17 -19.29
CA ALA A 10 6.30 28.95 -17.92
C ALA A 10 5.29 29.66 -17.00
N SER A 11 4.42 28.91 -16.33
CA SER A 11 3.60 29.45 -15.24
C SER A 11 4.44 29.55 -13.97
N GLN A 12 4.74 30.78 -13.57
CA GLN A 12 5.50 31.08 -12.37
C GLN A 12 4.60 31.04 -11.12
N LEU A 13 4.92 30.12 -10.18
CA LEU A 13 4.74 30.30 -8.72
C LEU A 13 3.28 30.47 -8.21
N PRO A 14 3.00 30.51 -6.87
CA PRO A 14 3.90 30.48 -5.71
C PRO A 14 3.59 29.32 -4.72
N HIS A 15 4.23 29.12 -3.55
CA HIS A 15 5.33 29.80 -2.84
C HIS A 15 6.39 28.79 -2.35
N LEU A 16 7.62 29.24 -2.12
CA LEU A 16 8.47 28.68 -1.05
C LEU A 16 7.89 29.10 0.30
N ILE A 17 7.41 28.15 1.12
CA ILE A 17 7.12 28.45 2.54
C ILE A 17 8.46 28.64 3.25
N PRO A 18 8.77 29.85 3.79
CA PRO A 18 9.99 30.10 4.54
C PRO A 18 10.07 29.23 5.80
N GLN A 19 11.27 28.83 6.22
CA GLN A 19 11.47 28.03 7.44
C GLN A 19 10.87 28.69 8.71
N THR A 20 10.77 30.03 8.72
CA THR A 20 10.11 30.80 9.78
C THR A 20 8.61 30.55 9.84
N LEU A 21 7.92 30.41 8.70
CA LEU A 21 6.49 30.09 8.63
C LEU A 21 6.20 28.64 9.06
N LEU A 22 7.12 27.72 8.79
CA LEU A 22 7.03 26.34 9.28
C LEU A 22 7.16 26.30 10.82
N LYS A 23 8.17 27.00 11.37
CA LYS A 23 8.36 27.13 12.83
C LYS A 23 7.19 27.83 13.51
N SER A 24 6.67 28.92 12.93
CA SER A 24 5.48 29.59 13.49
C SER A 24 4.23 28.71 13.40
N GLY A 25 4.12 27.81 12.41
CA GLY A 25 3.07 26.80 12.34
C GLY A 25 3.16 25.77 13.49
N ILE A 26 4.37 25.28 13.77
CA ILE A 26 4.63 24.37 14.91
C ILE A 26 4.38 25.06 16.25
N GLU A 27 4.84 26.31 16.41
CA GLU A 27 4.58 27.11 17.61
C GLU A 27 3.09 27.43 17.77
N ALA A 28 2.38 27.77 16.69
CA ALA A 28 0.94 28.00 16.72
C ALA A 28 0.14 26.73 17.04
N TRP A 29 0.54 25.57 16.51
CA TRP A 29 -0.09 24.28 16.83
C TRP A 29 0.15 23.89 18.30
N ASN A 30 1.39 24.00 18.78
CA ASN A 30 1.74 23.75 20.18
C ASN A 30 1.09 24.73 21.17
N LYS A 31 0.77 25.96 20.75
CA LYS A 31 0.22 27.02 21.60
C LYS A 31 -1.30 27.17 21.51
N TYR A 32 -1.91 26.81 20.39
CA TYR A 32 -3.31 27.09 20.07
C TYR A 32 -4.03 25.90 19.40
N GLY A 33 -3.69 24.65 19.75
CA GLY A 33 -4.25 23.44 19.11
C GLY A 33 -5.78 23.36 18.97
N LYS A 34 -6.55 24.17 19.72
CA LYS A 34 -8.02 24.30 19.61
C LYS A 34 -8.54 25.35 18.61
N CYS A 35 -7.68 26.23 18.09
CA CYS A 35 -8.07 27.23 17.09
C CYS A 35 -7.79 26.78 15.65
N ALA A 36 -7.31 25.56 15.45
CA ALA A 36 -6.82 25.07 14.17
C ALA A 36 -7.93 24.51 13.25
N ASN A 37 -9.18 24.37 13.69
CA ASN A 37 -10.25 23.74 12.90
C ASN A 37 -10.52 24.36 11.50
N HIS A 38 -10.07 25.59 11.24
CA HIS A 38 -10.12 26.22 9.91
C HIS A 38 -8.76 26.36 9.20
N LEU A 39 -7.64 26.04 9.86
CA LEU A 39 -6.28 26.08 9.29
C LEU A 39 -5.67 24.67 9.11
N ALA A 40 -6.21 23.66 9.80
CA ALA A 40 -5.93 22.25 9.62
C ALA A 40 -6.73 21.63 8.47
N SER A 41 -7.10 22.41 7.46
CA SER A 41 -7.49 21.84 6.18
C SER A 41 -6.36 20.91 5.71
N GLY A 42 -6.72 19.76 5.12
CA GLY A 42 -5.78 18.64 4.90
C GLY A 42 -4.49 19.01 4.16
N GLY A 43 -4.45 20.16 3.47
CA GLY A 43 -3.25 20.78 2.92
C GLY A 43 -2.10 21.01 3.92
N PHE A 44 -2.34 21.38 5.18
CA PHE A 44 -1.22 21.68 6.11
C PHE A 44 -0.49 20.39 6.50
N LEU A 45 -1.22 19.35 6.89
CA LEU A 45 -0.64 18.02 7.18
C LEU A 45 -0.14 17.34 5.90
N SER A 46 -0.83 17.53 4.77
CA SER A 46 -0.36 17.09 3.47
C SER A 46 1.03 17.66 3.17
N VAL A 47 1.26 18.97 3.28
CA VAL A 47 2.58 19.59 3.05
C VAL A 47 3.66 19.03 3.98
N TYR A 48 3.33 18.62 5.22
CA TYR A 48 4.28 17.99 6.14
C TYR A 48 4.65 16.55 5.76
N PHE A 49 3.77 15.84 5.04
CA PHE A 49 3.92 14.42 4.74
C PHE A 49 4.16 14.09 3.25
N PHE A 50 3.75 14.95 2.30
CA PHE A 50 3.69 14.70 0.85
C PHE A 50 4.89 15.25 0.03
N GLU A 51 5.93 15.84 0.63
CA GLU A 51 7.14 16.26 -0.11
C GLU A 51 8.34 15.31 0.16
N PRO A 52 8.53 14.21 -0.60
CA PRO A 52 9.56 13.22 -0.31
C PRO A 52 10.98 13.71 -0.65
N ASN A 53 11.09 14.80 -1.41
CA ASN A 53 12.34 15.34 -1.94
C ASN A 53 12.94 16.49 -1.11
N ARG A 54 12.37 16.83 0.07
CA ARG A 54 12.96 17.82 0.98
C ARG A 54 13.70 17.15 2.15
N ASN A 55 14.94 16.73 1.86
CA ASN A 55 15.96 16.27 2.81
C ASN A 55 15.78 16.75 4.27
N ASN A 56 15.48 15.84 5.20
CA ASN A 56 15.71 15.98 6.65
C ASN A 56 15.10 17.21 7.39
N TYR A 57 14.21 18.02 6.81
CA TYR A 57 13.78 19.28 7.46
C TYR A 57 12.85 19.13 8.67
N ILE A 58 12.21 17.98 8.86
CA ILE A 58 11.32 17.70 9.99
C ILE A 58 11.68 16.34 10.57
N GLU A 59 11.79 16.27 11.90
CA GLU A 59 12.03 15.01 12.60
C GLU A 59 10.77 14.13 12.58
N ILE A 60 10.95 12.81 12.38
CA ILE A 60 9.83 11.87 12.34
C ILE A 60 9.04 11.86 13.66
N GLU A 61 9.71 12.14 14.77
CA GLU A 61 9.13 12.35 16.10
C GLU A 61 8.16 13.55 16.11
N THR A 62 8.51 14.67 15.47
CA THR A 62 7.63 15.84 15.35
C THR A 62 6.39 15.51 14.50
N ALA A 63 6.57 14.80 13.39
CA ALA A 63 5.44 14.36 12.56
C ALA A 63 4.52 13.37 13.31
N LEU A 64 5.08 12.48 14.12
CA LEU A 64 4.32 11.59 15.01
C LEU A 64 3.62 12.32 16.15
N ASP A 65 4.24 13.35 16.74
CA ASP A 65 3.61 14.20 17.74
C ASP A 65 2.37 14.92 17.20
N LEU A 66 2.38 15.36 15.94
CA LEU A 66 1.18 15.88 15.28
C LEU A 66 0.06 14.82 15.28
N THR A 67 0.33 13.55 14.96
CA THR A 67 -0.70 12.49 14.93
C THR A 67 -1.42 12.23 16.28
N LYS A 68 -1.01 12.90 17.37
CA LYS A 68 -1.73 12.85 18.64
C LYS A 68 -3.13 13.46 18.56
N TYR A 69 -3.34 14.53 17.78
CA TYR A 69 -4.67 15.19 17.69
C TYR A 69 -5.73 14.28 17.05
N LEU A 70 -5.34 13.26 16.28
CA LEU A 70 -6.27 12.35 15.57
C LEU A 70 -7.27 11.62 16.50
N ALA A 71 -7.05 11.63 17.81
CA ALA A 71 -8.08 11.15 18.76
C ALA A 71 -9.35 12.02 18.78
N GLU A 72 -9.28 13.25 18.26
CA GLU A 72 -10.34 14.26 18.21
C GLU A 72 -10.72 14.64 16.76
N GLU A 73 -10.20 13.92 15.75
CA GLU A 73 -10.40 14.23 14.31
C GLU A 73 -11.52 13.39 13.70
N ASP A 74 -12.50 14.07 13.09
CA ASP A 74 -13.66 13.50 12.39
C ASP A 74 -13.60 13.67 10.86
N GLU A 75 -12.73 14.52 10.32
CA GLU A 75 -12.58 14.73 8.87
C GLU A 75 -11.76 13.61 8.21
N ILE A 76 -12.42 12.76 7.42
CA ILE A 76 -11.79 11.58 6.80
C ILE A 76 -10.66 11.95 5.81
N ILE A 77 -10.72 13.12 5.19
CA ILE A 77 -9.67 13.63 4.29
C ILE A 77 -8.36 13.90 5.05
N VAL A 78 -8.46 14.33 6.30
CA VAL A 78 -7.29 14.53 7.17
C VAL A 78 -6.70 13.17 7.57
N TRP A 79 -7.56 12.21 7.92
CA TRP A 79 -7.16 10.83 8.16
C TRP A 79 -6.44 10.21 6.97
N TYR A 80 -6.97 10.35 5.74
CA TYR A 80 -6.31 9.89 4.52
C TYR A 80 -4.90 10.47 4.38
N ALA A 81 -4.74 11.79 4.54
CA ALA A 81 -3.45 12.46 4.41
C ALA A 81 -2.39 11.93 5.39
N VAL A 82 -2.77 11.56 6.62
CA VAL A 82 -1.86 10.91 7.57
C VAL A 82 -1.62 9.45 7.18
N LEU A 83 -2.67 8.67 6.92
CA LEU A 83 -2.57 7.22 6.73
C LEU A 83 -1.75 6.82 5.50
N VAL A 84 -1.84 7.55 4.37
CA VAL A 84 -1.03 7.22 3.18
C VAL A 84 0.47 7.43 3.38
N ASN A 85 0.88 8.30 4.32
CA ASN A 85 2.27 8.67 4.56
C ASN A 85 2.89 8.04 5.83
N LEU A 86 2.04 7.72 6.81
CA LEU A 86 2.41 6.97 8.00
C LEU A 86 2.39 5.47 7.73
N VAL A 87 1.35 4.93 7.07
CA VAL A 87 1.16 3.50 6.81
C VAL A 87 1.52 3.20 5.34
N THR A 88 2.81 3.35 5.03
CA THR A 88 3.34 3.08 3.68
C THR A 88 3.56 1.60 3.46
N LYS A 89 3.54 1.17 2.18
CA LYS A 89 3.88 -0.21 1.79
C LYS A 89 5.24 -0.65 2.35
N ASP A 90 6.26 0.22 2.34
CA ASP A 90 7.56 -0.09 2.94
C ASP A 90 7.46 -0.35 4.45
N LEU A 91 6.67 0.42 5.20
CA LEU A 91 6.51 0.21 6.65
C LEU A 91 5.75 -1.08 6.97
N VAL A 92 4.70 -1.36 6.20
CA VAL A 92 3.89 -2.59 6.27
C VAL A 92 4.76 -3.81 5.96
N PHE A 93 5.61 -3.70 4.93
CA PHE A 93 6.41 -4.83 4.45
C PHE A 93 7.68 -5.05 5.26
N ASP A 94 8.44 -4.00 5.58
CA ASP A 94 9.84 -4.07 6.01
C ASP A 94 10.03 -4.49 7.48
N ALA A 95 9.39 -5.62 7.80
CA ALA A 95 9.24 -6.19 9.11
C ALA A 95 10.52 -6.81 9.69
N ASN A 96 11.51 -5.95 9.93
CA ASN A 96 12.22 -5.93 11.21
C ASN A 96 11.31 -5.33 12.33
N SER A 97 9.98 -5.38 12.15
CA SER A 97 8.96 -4.60 12.85
C SER A 97 8.21 -5.43 13.90
N TYR A 98 8.69 -6.62 14.27
CA TYR A 98 8.09 -7.40 15.37
C TYR A 98 7.98 -6.55 16.67
N ASP A 99 8.95 -5.66 16.90
CA ASP A 99 8.92 -4.67 17.99
C ASP A 99 7.99 -3.47 17.73
N MET A 100 7.84 -3.05 16.47
CA MET A 100 7.20 -1.78 16.10
C MET A 100 5.71 -1.94 15.79
N TYR A 101 5.33 -2.99 15.05
CA TYR A 101 3.96 -3.23 14.62
C TYR A 101 2.99 -3.36 15.81
N PRO A 102 3.30 -4.10 16.90
CA PRO A 102 2.41 -4.14 18.07
C PRO A 102 2.18 -2.76 18.72
N LEU A 103 3.23 -1.93 18.78
CA LEU A 103 3.15 -0.57 19.32
C LEU A 103 2.36 0.35 18.39
N LEU A 104 2.60 0.29 17.08
CA LEU A 104 1.88 1.06 16.07
C LEU A 104 0.40 0.67 16.01
N LYS A 105 0.10 -0.63 16.07
CA LYS A 105 -1.26 -1.18 16.18
C LYS A 105 -1.98 -0.62 17.40
N LYS A 106 -1.37 -0.71 18.58
CA LYS A 106 -1.94 -0.14 19.81
C LYS A 106 -2.18 1.38 19.68
N TYR A 107 -1.19 2.11 19.18
CA TYR A 107 -1.24 3.56 19.01
C TYR A 107 -2.33 4.04 18.05
N LEU A 108 -2.46 3.38 16.89
CA LEU A 108 -3.38 3.75 15.82
C LEU A 108 -4.81 3.28 16.13
N LEU A 109 -5.03 2.03 16.55
CA LEU A 109 -6.38 1.53 16.82
C LEU A 109 -7.10 2.36 17.91
N LYS A 110 -6.36 2.86 18.91
CA LYS A 110 -6.90 3.76 19.93
C LYS A 110 -7.47 5.07 19.35
N ARG A 111 -6.90 5.59 18.26
CA ARG A 111 -7.30 6.85 17.62
C ARG A 111 -8.33 6.62 16.52
N LEU A 112 -8.13 5.56 15.73
CA LEU A 112 -9.03 5.14 14.66
C LEU A 112 -10.43 4.77 15.17
N ALA A 113 -10.59 4.39 16.44
CA ALA A 113 -11.86 3.93 16.99
C ALA A 113 -13.05 4.88 16.75
N SER A 114 -12.86 6.21 16.87
CA SER A 114 -13.95 7.17 16.68
C SER A 114 -14.38 7.25 15.20
N ILE A 115 -13.44 7.60 14.31
CA ILE A 115 -13.67 7.70 12.87
C ILE A 115 -14.16 6.37 12.27
N TRP A 116 -13.63 5.24 12.74
CA TRP A 116 -14.03 3.92 12.28
C TRP A 116 -15.51 3.64 12.59
N ASN A 117 -15.97 3.91 13.81
CA ASN A 117 -17.36 3.66 14.20
C ASN A 117 -18.35 4.50 13.40
N VAL A 118 -17.99 5.74 13.03
CA VAL A 118 -18.81 6.60 12.16
C VAL A 118 -18.96 5.97 10.78
N TYR A 119 -17.85 5.65 10.12
CA TYR A 119 -17.90 5.13 8.75
C TYR A 119 -18.36 3.67 8.66
N SER A 120 -18.09 2.82 9.65
CA SER A 120 -18.61 1.45 9.68
C SER A 120 -20.13 1.43 9.86
N ALA A 121 -20.70 2.35 10.64
CA ALA A 121 -22.15 2.54 10.72
C ALA A 121 -22.75 2.94 9.36
N ILE A 122 -22.17 3.95 8.69
CA ILE A 122 -22.62 4.39 7.34
C ILE A 122 -22.58 3.24 6.33
N ILE A 123 -21.49 2.45 6.31
CA ILE A 123 -21.36 1.29 5.42
C ILE A 123 -22.46 0.24 5.70
N ARG A 124 -22.76 -0.02 6.99
CA ARG A 124 -23.76 -1.00 7.44
C ARG A 124 -25.20 -0.55 7.14
N GLU A 125 -25.49 0.74 7.24
CA GLU A 125 -26.82 1.30 6.95
C GLU A 125 -27.06 1.45 5.44
N ASN A 126 -26.15 2.12 4.73
CA ASN A 126 -26.25 2.33 3.29
C ASN A 126 -24.87 2.66 2.68
N SER A 127 -24.11 1.64 2.29
CA SER A 127 -22.83 1.84 1.59
C SER A 127 -22.94 2.69 0.30
N VAL A 128 -24.10 2.68 -0.38
CA VAL A 128 -24.33 3.48 -1.60
C VAL A 128 -24.44 4.98 -1.30
N ALA A 129 -24.79 5.39 -0.08
CA ALA A 129 -24.88 6.80 0.32
C ALA A 129 -23.55 7.57 0.21
N LEU A 130 -22.44 6.86 0.08
CA LEU A 130 -21.10 7.42 -0.07
C LEU A 130 -20.69 7.65 -1.54
N GLN A 131 -21.47 7.18 -2.52
CA GLN A 131 -21.09 7.24 -3.95
C GLN A 131 -20.97 8.66 -4.51
N ASP A 132 -21.68 9.63 -3.94
CA ASP A 132 -21.69 11.02 -4.43
C ASP A 132 -20.41 11.81 -4.07
N ASP A 133 -19.58 11.32 -3.14
CA ASP A 133 -18.26 11.90 -2.82
C ASP A 133 -17.12 10.89 -3.03
N TYR A 134 -16.54 10.94 -4.23
CA TYR A 134 -15.40 10.11 -4.61
C TYR A 134 -14.15 10.34 -3.74
N LEU A 135 -13.92 11.56 -3.22
CA LEU A 135 -12.76 11.85 -2.37
C LEU A 135 -12.94 11.23 -0.98
N ALA A 136 -14.14 11.31 -0.41
CA ALA A 136 -14.49 10.61 0.82
C ALA A 136 -14.40 9.08 0.65
N LEU A 137 -14.79 8.54 -0.51
CA LEU A 137 -14.67 7.11 -0.82
C LEU A 137 -13.21 6.62 -0.92
N VAL A 138 -12.31 7.38 -1.55
CA VAL A 138 -10.86 7.08 -1.58
C VAL A 138 -10.26 7.17 -0.17
N ALA A 139 -10.67 8.17 0.61
CA ALA A 139 -10.26 8.31 2.00
C ALA A 139 -10.73 7.13 2.87
N LEU A 140 -11.96 6.66 2.64
CA LEU A 140 -12.55 5.51 3.30
C LEU A 140 -11.89 4.19 2.90
N GLU A 141 -11.53 3.99 1.64
CA GLU A 141 -10.75 2.82 1.22
C GLU A 141 -9.45 2.73 2.05
N LYS A 142 -8.72 3.84 2.20
CA LYS A 142 -7.48 3.83 2.99
C LYS A 142 -7.72 3.61 4.48
N LEU A 143 -8.79 4.17 5.03
CA LEU A 143 -9.20 3.95 6.42
C LEU A 143 -9.52 2.47 6.67
N PHE A 144 -10.31 1.86 5.78
CA PHE A 144 -10.73 0.47 5.83
C PHE A 144 -9.55 -0.48 5.65
N GLU A 145 -8.71 -0.29 4.63
CA GLU A 145 -7.47 -1.04 4.41
C GLU A 145 -6.59 -1.04 5.68
N THR A 146 -6.41 0.14 6.28
CA THR A 146 -5.58 0.31 7.48
C THR A 146 -6.18 -0.37 8.70
N ALA A 147 -7.48 -0.20 8.95
CA ALA A 147 -8.16 -0.78 10.12
C ALA A 147 -8.10 -2.32 10.09
N CYS A 148 -8.33 -2.92 8.92
CA CYS A 148 -8.26 -4.37 8.74
C CYS A 148 -6.80 -4.87 8.75
N TRP A 149 -5.84 -4.12 8.21
CA TRP A 149 -4.41 -4.47 8.28
C TRP A 149 -3.90 -4.48 9.72
N LEU A 150 -4.34 -3.51 10.53
CA LEU A 150 -4.09 -3.48 11.97
C LEU A 150 -4.83 -4.61 12.72
N GLY A 151 -5.66 -5.42 12.05
CA GLY A 151 -6.45 -6.48 12.66
C GLY A 151 -7.44 -5.94 13.70
N LEU A 152 -8.23 -4.94 13.31
CA LEU A 152 -9.45 -4.54 14.02
C LEU A 152 -10.56 -5.54 13.71
N GLU A 153 -11.09 -6.22 14.74
CA GLU A 153 -12.02 -7.34 14.53
C GLU A 153 -13.31 -6.92 13.81
N ASP A 154 -13.90 -5.76 14.15
CA ASP A 154 -15.10 -5.26 13.46
C ASP A 154 -14.85 -4.99 11.96
N CYS A 155 -13.63 -4.57 11.57
CA CYS A 155 -13.25 -4.41 10.17
C CYS A 155 -13.18 -5.75 9.43
N LEU A 156 -12.55 -6.75 10.05
CA LEU A 156 -12.42 -8.09 9.47
C LEU A 156 -13.79 -8.77 9.34
N GLN A 157 -14.64 -8.62 10.36
CA GLN A 157 -16.00 -9.15 10.35
C GLN A 157 -16.90 -8.42 9.36
N LEU A 158 -16.86 -7.08 9.27
CA LEU A 158 -17.57 -6.30 8.27
C LEU A 158 -17.16 -6.68 6.84
N SER A 159 -15.85 -6.90 6.60
CA SER A 159 -15.36 -7.38 5.30
C SER A 159 -15.96 -8.73 4.93
N ARG A 160 -15.97 -9.70 5.87
CA ARG A 160 -16.56 -11.02 5.67
C ARG A 160 -18.06 -10.94 5.40
N GLU A 161 -18.79 -10.10 6.14
CA GLU A 161 -20.23 -9.91 5.98
C GLU A 161 -20.59 -9.30 4.61
N LEU A 162 -19.92 -8.21 4.24
CA LEU A 162 -20.13 -7.55 2.94
C LEU A 162 -19.74 -8.44 1.77
N PHE A 163 -18.61 -9.15 1.89
CA PHE A 163 -18.17 -10.14 0.90
C PHE A 163 -19.23 -11.23 0.72
N LYS A 164 -19.67 -11.87 1.81
CA LYS A 164 -20.68 -12.94 1.76
C LYS A 164 -22.03 -12.47 1.21
N ASN A 165 -22.45 -11.26 1.55
CA ASN A 165 -23.67 -10.68 0.99
C ASN A 165 -23.54 -10.48 -0.52
N TRP A 166 -22.39 -9.99 -0.99
CA TRP A 166 -22.10 -9.83 -2.41
C TRP A 166 -21.93 -11.17 -3.15
N THR A 167 -21.35 -12.22 -2.55
CA THR A 167 -21.30 -13.55 -3.20
C THR A 167 -22.68 -14.17 -3.35
N ASN A 168 -23.60 -13.90 -2.42
CA ASN A 168 -24.99 -14.37 -2.48
C ASN A 168 -25.86 -13.57 -3.47
N GLN A 169 -25.59 -12.27 -3.64
CA GLN A 169 -26.33 -11.34 -4.51
C GLN A 169 -25.33 -10.42 -5.24
N PRO A 170 -24.64 -10.91 -6.30
CA PRO A 170 -23.59 -10.14 -6.99
C PRO A 170 -24.07 -8.86 -7.67
N GLU A 171 -25.39 -8.74 -7.88
CA GLU A 171 -26.12 -7.55 -8.34
C GLU A 171 -26.13 -6.40 -7.33
N ASN A 172 -25.95 -6.68 -6.03
CA ASN A 172 -25.78 -5.65 -5.01
C ASN A 172 -24.34 -5.11 -5.08
N GLU A 173 -24.10 -4.13 -5.95
CA GLU A 173 -22.76 -3.59 -6.15
C GLU A 173 -22.22 -2.88 -4.89
N ILE A 174 -21.11 -3.41 -4.36
CA ILE A 174 -20.29 -2.70 -3.38
C ILE A 174 -19.64 -1.49 -4.08
N PRO A 175 -19.70 -0.27 -3.51
CA PRO A 175 -19.06 0.92 -4.09
C PRO A 175 -17.56 0.73 -4.36
N SER A 176 -17.09 1.27 -5.48
CA SER A 176 -15.66 1.45 -5.73
C SER A 176 -15.18 2.74 -5.04
N PRO A 177 -14.01 2.77 -4.38
CA PRO A 177 -12.98 1.74 -4.37
C PRO A 177 -12.99 0.81 -3.14
N ILE A 178 -13.87 1.03 -2.13
CA ILE A 178 -13.95 0.18 -0.91
C ILE A 178 -14.16 -1.32 -1.21
N LYS A 179 -14.80 -1.65 -2.34
CA LYS A 179 -14.92 -3.02 -2.88
C LYS A 179 -13.58 -3.75 -2.98
N SER A 180 -12.48 -3.06 -3.34
CA SER A 180 -11.14 -3.66 -3.43
C SER A 180 -10.69 -4.24 -2.09
N VAL A 181 -10.94 -3.50 -0.99
CA VAL A 181 -10.62 -3.91 0.38
C VAL A 181 -11.50 -5.08 0.80
N ILE A 182 -12.80 -4.99 0.58
CA ILE A 182 -13.77 -6.04 0.97
C ILE A 182 -13.49 -7.36 0.23
N LEU A 183 -13.19 -7.33 -1.07
CA LEU A 183 -12.82 -8.52 -1.83
C LEU A 183 -11.49 -9.11 -1.35
N CYS A 184 -10.48 -8.27 -1.13
CA CYS A 184 -9.16 -8.70 -0.62
C CYS A 184 -9.26 -9.37 0.75
N TYR A 185 -9.98 -8.77 1.72
CA TYR A 185 -10.16 -9.37 3.05
C TYR A 185 -11.14 -10.55 3.05
N GLY A 186 -12.14 -10.58 2.16
CA GLY A 186 -12.97 -11.75 1.93
C GLY A 186 -12.14 -12.98 1.55
N ILE A 187 -11.22 -12.82 0.60
CA ILE A 187 -10.26 -13.87 0.22
C ILE A 187 -9.23 -14.16 1.33
N ALA A 188 -8.68 -13.16 2.00
CA ALA A 188 -7.67 -13.35 3.05
C ALA A 188 -8.22 -14.04 4.32
N LEU A 189 -9.54 -14.02 4.51
CA LEU A 189 -10.26 -14.65 5.63
C LEU A 189 -11.10 -15.87 5.21
N GLY A 190 -11.13 -16.17 3.91
CA GLY A 190 -11.91 -17.25 3.30
C GLY A 190 -11.10 -18.51 3.01
N SER A 191 -11.67 -19.38 2.21
CA SER A 191 -11.15 -20.69 1.82
C SER A 191 -10.90 -20.77 0.30
N GLU A 192 -10.65 -21.98 -0.20
CA GLU A 192 -10.62 -22.27 -1.64
C GLU A 192 -11.97 -21.99 -2.33
N GLU A 193 -13.10 -22.14 -1.62
CA GLU A 193 -14.44 -21.88 -2.18
C GLU A 193 -14.65 -20.40 -2.56
N GLU A 194 -14.31 -19.48 -1.66
CA GLU A 194 -14.38 -18.03 -1.93
C GLU A 194 -13.41 -17.60 -3.04
N TRP A 195 -12.24 -18.27 -3.14
CA TRP A 195 -11.25 -17.98 -4.16
C TRP A 195 -11.68 -18.48 -5.54
N ASP A 196 -12.20 -19.71 -5.64
CA ASP A 196 -12.73 -20.28 -6.88
C ASP A 196 -13.98 -19.52 -7.34
N PHE A 197 -14.81 -19.00 -6.43
CA PHE A 197 -15.89 -18.08 -6.77
C PHE A 197 -15.36 -16.81 -7.46
N LEU A 198 -14.29 -16.19 -6.93
CA LEU A 198 -13.66 -15.02 -7.56
C LEU A 198 -13.01 -15.34 -8.92
N LEU A 199 -12.42 -16.53 -9.07
CA LEU A 199 -11.87 -16.98 -10.36
C LEU A 199 -12.98 -17.16 -11.41
N ASN A 200 -14.10 -17.78 -11.04
CA ASN A 200 -15.27 -17.93 -11.92
C ASN A 200 -15.88 -16.57 -12.29
N MET A 201 -15.94 -15.62 -11.33
CA MET A 201 -16.34 -14.25 -11.63
C MET A 201 -15.36 -13.58 -12.61
N TYR A 202 -14.06 -13.70 -12.39
CA TYR A 202 -13.02 -13.14 -13.27
C TYR A 202 -13.13 -13.68 -14.70
N ALA A 203 -13.42 -14.97 -14.88
CA ALA A 203 -13.62 -15.61 -16.18
C ALA A 203 -14.88 -15.10 -16.92
N ASN A 204 -15.93 -14.73 -16.18
CA ASN A 204 -17.20 -14.28 -16.74
C ASN A 204 -17.30 -12.76 -16.96
N LYS A 205 -16.38 -11.95 -16.39
CA LYS A 205 -16.37 -10.49 -16.58
C LYS A 205 -15.69 -10.10 -17.89
N THR A 206 -16.27 -9.12 -18.58
CA THR A 206 -15.71 -8.55 -19.83
C THR A 206 -15.01 -7.21 -19.64
N LYS A 207 -15.32 -6.47 -18.56
CA LYS A 207 -14.66 -5.18 -18.25
C LYS A 207 -13.29 -5.42 -17.62
N GLU A 208 -12.26 -4.79 -18.18
CA GLU A 208 -10.88 -4.86 -17.71
C GLU A 208 -10.72 -4.39 -16.26
N GLU A 209 -11.33 -3.26 -15.88
CA GLU A 209 -11.25 -2.71 -14.51
C GLU A 209 -11.79 -3.68 -13.45
N GLU A 210 -12.92 -4.35 -13.74
CA GLU A 210 -13.48 -5.37 -12.84
C GLU A 210 -12.57 -6.60 -12.76
N ARG A 211 -11.95 -7.01 -13.87
CA ARG A 211 -10.97 -8.12 -13.90
C ARG A 211 -9.71 -7.79 -13.11
N ILE A 212 -9.18 -6.57 -13.21
CA ILE A 212 -8.03 -6.11 -12.42
C ILE A 212 -8.35 -6.15 -10.92
N GLN A 213 -9.53 -5.67 -10.51
CA GLN A 213 -9.95 -5.71 -9.11
C GLN A 213 -10.08 -7.14 -8.57
N LEU A 214 -10.67 -8.05 -9.34
CA LEU A 214 -10.80 -9.47 -8.98
C LEU A 214 -9.43 -10.18 -8.91
N ALA A 215 -8.54 -9.91 -9.87
CA ALA A 215 -7.17 -10.42 -9.88
C ALA A 215 -6.36 -9.95 -8.66
N TYR A 216 -6.47 -8.67 -8.31
CA TYR A 216 -5.85 -8.14 -7.10
C TYR A 216 -6.39 -8.82 -5.83
N ALA A 217 -7.71 -8.97 -5.70
CA ALA A 217 -8.32 -9.62 -4.54
C ALA A 217 -7.90 -11.10 -4.40
N MET A 218 -7.81 -11.85 -5.51
CA MET A 218 -7.30 -13.23 -5.51
C MET A 218 -5.85 -13.35 -5.02
N SER A 219 -5.03 -12.30 -5.14
CA SER A 219 -3.67 -12.26 -4.62
C SER A 219 -3.58 -12.12 -3.08
N CYS A 220 -4.68 -11.76 -2.42
CA CYS A 220 -4.75 -11.59 -0.96
C CYS A 220 -4.91 -12.91 -0.19
N SER A 221 -4.99 -14.06 -0.87
CA SER A 221 -5.10 -15.37 -0.20
C SER A 221 -3.93 -15.62 0.75
N ARG A 222 -4.22 -16.29 1.86
CA ARG A 222 -3.20 -16.71 2.84
C ARG A 222 -2.74 -18.16 2.66
N ASP A 223 -3.37 -18.92 1.77
CA ASP A 223 -2.96 -20.30 1.47
C ASP A 223 -1.83 -20.33 0.42
N PRO A 224 -0.64 -20.86 0.76
CA PRO A 224 0.46 -20.99 -0.20
C PRO A 224 0.14 -21.84 -1.44
N ARG A 225 -0.77 -22.81 -1.35
CA ARG A 225 -1.18 -23.67 -2.46
C ARG A 225 -1.97 -22.89 -3.49
N ILE A 226 -2.95 -22.11 -3.02
CA ILE A 226 -3.78 -21.23 -3.85
C ILE A 226 -2.89 -20.21 -4.57
N LEU A 227 -1.97 -19.56 -3.85
CA LEU A 227 -1.08 -18.56 -4.46
C LEU A 227 -0.08 -19.15 -5.46
N ASN A 228 0.46 -20.35 -5.24
CA ASN A 228 1.27 -21.04 -6.26
C ASN A 228 0.43 -21.36 -7.49
N ARG A 229 -0.73 -22.02 -7.32
CA ARG A 229 -1.67 -22.34 -8.41
C ARG A 229 -2.05 -21.11 -9.23
N TYR A 230 -2.28 -19.98 -8.57
CA TYR A 230 -2.59 -18.71 -9.23
C TYR A 230 -1.44 -18.22 -10.13
N MET A 231 -0.19 -18.28 -9.64
CA MET A 231 0.99 -17.93 -10.42
C MET A 231 1.27 -18.93 -11.55
N GLU A 232 0.97 -20.23 -11.37
CA GLU A 232 1.03 -21.26 -12.42
C GLU A 232 0.04 -20.96 -13.55
N TYR A 233 -1.22 -20.63 -13.23
CA TYR A 233 -2.21 -20.20 -14.22
C TYR A 233 -1.76 -18.95 -14.98
N ALA A 234 -1.13 -18.01 -14.26
CA ALA A 234 -0.59 -16.80 -14.86
C ALA A 234 0.50 -17.09 -15.90
N ILE A 235 1.50 -17.93 -15.59
CA ILE A 235 2.59 -18.23 -16.55
C ILE A 235 2.17 -19.15 -17.69
N THR A 236 1.26 -20.11 -17.44
CA THR A 236 0.77 -21.05 -18.46
C THR A 236 -0.35 -20.49 -19.32
N ALA A 237 -0.97 -19.37 -18.90
CA ALA A 237 -2.21 -18.82 -19.46
C ALA A 237 -3.37 -19.83 -19.52
N SER A 238 -3.39 -20.81 -18.60
CA SER A 238 -4.33 -21.93 -18.56
C SER A 238 -4.75 -22.24 -17.12
N PRO A 239 -6.03 -22.49 -16.82
CA PRO A 239 -7.18 -22.47 -17.74
C PRO A 239 -7.60 -21.04 -18.18
N PHE A 240 -7.06 -20.00 -17.55
CA PHE A 240 -7.38 -18.60 -17.84
C PHE A 240 -6.11 -17.75 -18.02
N ALA A 241 -6.19 -16.79 -18.94
CA ALA A 241 -5.10 -15.84 -19.18
C ALA A 241 -5.31 -14.55 -18.37
N PHE A 242 -4.33 -14.23 -17.52
CA PHE A 242 -4.25 -12.95 -16.80
C PHE A 242 -3.39 -11.98 -17.59
N ASN A 243 -4.03 -11.19 -18.46
CA ASN A 243 -3.37 -10.28 -19.40
C ASN A 243 -3.37 -8.83 -18.89
N GLU A 244 -4.40 -8.46 -18.14
CA GLU A 244 -4.65 -7.13 -17.57
C GLU A 244 -3.87 -6.92 -16.26
N THR A 245 -3.21 -7.96 -15.74
CA THR A 245 -2.56 -7.94 -14.42
C THR A 245 -1.33 -8.84 -14.40
N ASN A 246 -0.19 -8.29 -13.96
CA ASN A 246 0.97 -9.09 -13.59
C ASN A 246 0.72 -9.79 -12.25
N VAL A 247 0.20 -11.01 -12.31
CA VAL A 247 -0.15 -11.84 -11.14
C VAL A 247 1.03 -11.98 -10.18
N ILE A 248 2.24 -12.18 -10.71
CA ILE A 248 3.45 -12.36 -9.89
C ILE A 248 3.75 -11.10 -9.06
N GLU A 249 3.51 -9.92 -9.62
CA GLU A 249 3.73 -8.63 -8.95
C GLU A 249 2.68 -8.35 -7.86
N VAL A 250 1.39 -8.65 -8.10
CA VAL A 250 0.36 -8.47 -7.06
C VAL A 250 0.51 -9.49 -5.92
N VAL A 251 0.83 -10.75 -6.22
CA VAL A 251 1.16 -11.76 -5.19
C VAL A 251 2.44 -11.37 -4.43
N ALA A 252 3.46 -10.84 -5.11
CA ALA A 252 4.66 -10.33 -4.44
C ALA A 252 4.40 -9.12 -3.51
N ALA A 253 3.35 -8.34 -3.78
CA ALA A 253 2.94 -7.24 -2.92
C ALA A 253 2.21 -7.72 -1.65
N ALA A 254 1.51 -8.86 -1.67
CA ALA A 254 0.80 -9.41 -0.52
C ALA A 254 1.74 -9.80 0.64
N GLU A 255 1.28 -9.73 1.88
CA GLU A 255 2.10 -9.99 3.09
C GLU A 255 2.75 -11.39 3.05
N VAL A 256 1.92 -12.43 2.92
CA VAL A 256 2.33 -13.84 2.80
C VAL A 256 2.86 -14.12 1.38
N GLY A 257 2.20 -13.57 0.36
CA GLY A 257 2.48 -13.84 -1.04
C GLY A 257 3.92 -13.54 -1.48
N ARG A 258 4.60 -12.54 -0.90
CA ARG A 258 6.01 -12.24 -1.21
C ARG A 258 6.96 -13.42 -1.06
N TYR A 259 6.75 -14.26 -0.03
CA TYR A 259 7.66 -15.36 0.27
C TYR A 259 7.48 -16.48 -0.75
N ILE A 260 6.22 -16.75 -1.11
CA ILE A 260 5.82 -17.73 -2.11
C ILE A 260 6.25 -17.27 -3.51
N ALA A 261 6.01 -16.01 -3.85
CA ALA A 261 6.46 -15.40 -5.10
C ALA A 261 7.99 -15.44 -5.24
N LYS A 262 8.75 -15.27 -4.16
CA LYS A 262 10.22 -15.41 -4.18
C LYS A 262 10.64 -16.80 -4.69
N ASP A 263 10.12 -17.86 -4.08
CA ASP A 263 10.47 -19.24 -4.45
C ASP A 263 9.94 -19.60 -5.84
N PHE A 264 8.71 -19.18 -6.17
CA PHE A 264 8.12 -19.37 -7.49
C PHE A 264 8.93 -18.71 -8.62
N LEU A 265 9.34 -17.44 -8.43
CA LEU A 265 10.15 -16.68 -9.38
C LEU A 265 11.51 -17.33 -9.65
N VAL A 266 12.16 -17.88 -8.64
CA VAL A 266 13.46 -18.54 -8.77
C VAL A 266 13.32 -19.88 -9.49
N ASN A 267 12.32 -20.68 -9.11
CA ASN A 267 12.11 -22.02 -9.67
C ASN A 267 11.57 -21.99 -11.11
N ASN A 268 10.80 -20.95 -11.49
CA ASN A 268 10.16 -20.83 -12.81
C ASN A 268 10.73 -19.67 -13.65
N TRP A 269 11.97 -19.27 -13.39
CA TRP A 269 12.56 -18.03 -13.93
C TRP A 269 12.42 -17.88 -15.45
N GLN A 270 12.67 -18.95 -16.21
CA GLN A 270 12.56 -18.93 -17.67
C GLN A 270 11.14 -18.57 -18.13
N ALA A 271 10.13 -19.35 -17.74
CA ALA A 271 8.73 -19.12 -18.15
C ALA A 271 8.20 -17.75 -17.67
N VAL A 272 8.59 -17.34 -16.46
CA VAL A 272 8.28 -16.01 -15.93
C VAL A 272 8.91 -14.89 -16.77
N SER A 273 10.19 -15.03 -17.14
CA SER A 273 10.92 -14.03 -17.93
C SER A 273 10.42 -13.97 -19.37
N GLU A 274 10.02 -15.12 -19.95
CA GLU A 274 9.39 -15.19 -21.27
C GLU A 274 8.03 -14.48 -21.30
N ARG A 275 7.20 -14.61 -20.24
CA ARG A 275 5.88 -13.97 -20.19
C ARG A 275 5.92 -12.49 -19.77
N TYR A 276 6.73 -12.13 -18.78
CA TYR A 276 6.67 -10.82 -18.11
C TYR A 276 7.95 -9.98 -18.24
N GLY A 277 9.01 -10.53 -18.84
CA GLY A 277 10.25 -9.81 -19.14
C GLY A 277 10.93 -9.19 -17.93
N THR A 278 11.59 -8.04 -18.15
CA THR A 278 12.41 -7.34 -17.16
C THR A 278 11.65 -6.92 -15.89
N GLN A 279 10.32 -6.79 -15.94
CA GLN A 279 9.53 -6.44 -14.76
C GLN A 279 9.62 -7.53 -13.69
N SER A 280 9.65 -8.81 -14.07
CA SER A 280 9.86 -9.93 -13.14
C SER A 280 11.24 -9.90 -12.49
N LEU A 281 12.27 -9.43 -13.19
CA LEU A 281 13.60 -9.23 -12.60
C LEU A 281 13.53 -8.12 -11.53
N VAL A 282 12.85 -7.02 -11.81
CA VAL A 282 12.65 -5.92 -10.85
C VAL A 282 11.86 -6.40 -9.62
N THR A 283 10.80 -7.18 -9.81
CA THR A 283 10.04 -7.81 -8.71
C THR A 283 10.92 -8.73 -7.87
N LEU A 284 11.70 -9.63 -8.50
CA LEU A 284 12.60 -10.55 -7.80
C LEU A 284 13.69 -9.80 -7.01
N MET A 285 14.30 -8.76 -7.60
CA MET A 285 15.26 -7.89 -6.93
C MET A 285 14.65 -7.14 -5.74
N ASN A 286 13.42 -6.63 -5.86
CA ASN A 286 12.74 -5.94 -4.76
C ASN A 286 12.41 -6.90 -3.59
N ILE A 287 12.07 -8.16 -3.87
CA ILE A 287 11.79 -9.17 -2.83
C ILE A 287 13.09 -9.60 -2.13
N ILE A 288 14.04 -10.14 -2.90
CA ILE A 288 15.28 -10.70 -2.33
C ILE A 288 16.16 -9.59 -1.75
N GLY A 289 16.17 -8.41 -2.38
CA GLY A 289 17.03 -7.30 -1.98
C GLY A 289 16.58 -6.55 -0.72
N ARG A 290 15.39 -6.84 -0.16
CA ARG A 290 14.80 -6.05 0.94
C ARG A 290 15.63 -6.04 2.24
N THR A 291 16.48 -7.03 2.45
CA THR A 291 17.35 -7.13 3.63
C THR A 291 18.81 -6.74 3.38
N ILE A 292 19.14 -6.29 2.16
CA ILE A 292 20.49 -5.81 1.83
C ILE A 292 20.79 -4.55 2.65
N SER A 293 21.92 -4.56 3.36
CA SER A 293 22.47 -3.39 4.03
C SER A 293 23.98 -3.24 3.87
N THR A 294 24.62 -4.17 3.14
CA THR A 294 26.09 -4.24 2.95
C THR A 294 26.44 -4.54 1.48
N ASP A 295 27.66 -4.18 1.06
CA ASP A 295 28.14 -4.46 -0.31
C ASP A 295 28.51 -5.94 -0.53
N LEU A 296 28.77 -6.69 0.54
CA LEU A 296 28.93 -8.16 0.47
C LEU A 296 27.63 -8.82 0.00
N GLN A 297 26.49 -8.48 0.62
CA GLN A 297 25.17 -8.96 0.19
C GLN A 297 24.82 -8.58 -1.25
N ILE A 298 25.27 -7.42 -1.73
CA ILE A 298 25.12 -7.05 -3.15
C ILE A 298 25.92 -8.00 -4.03
N THR A 299 27.15 -8.32 -3.65
CA THR A 299 28.04 -9.22 -4.42
C THR A 299 27.50 -10.66 -4.45
N GLU A 300 27.02 -11.18 -3.32
CA GLU A 300 26.36 -12.49 -3.21
C GLU A 300 25.13 -12.56 -4.14
N LEU A 301 24.30 -11.51 -4.16
CA LEU A 301 23.13 -11.47 -5.03
C LEU A 301 23.48 -11.27 -6.50
N GLN A 302 24.53 -10.52 -6.83
CA GLN A 302 25.04 -10.46 -8.21
C GLN A 302 25.53 -11.83 -8.71
N GLN A 303 26.15 -12.64 -7.85
CA GLN A 303 26.55 -14.01 -8.20
C GLN A 303 25.32 -14.91 -8.41
N PHE A 304 24.33 -14.82 -7.50
CA PHE A 304 23.04 -15.52 -7.64
C PHE A 304 22.36 -15.20 -8.98
N PHE A 305 22.18 -13.91 -9.30
CA PHE A 305 21.60 -13.47 -10.56
C PHE A 305 22.48 -13.78 -11.78
N GLY A 306 23.81 -13.88 -11.62
CA GLY A 306 24.74 -14.19 -12.70
C GLY A 306 24.45 -15.51 -13.43
N ASN A 307 23.92 -16.50 -12.71
CA ASN A 307 23.53 -17.81 -13.26
C ASN A 307 22.16 -17.78 -13.98
N MET A 308 21.38 -16.72 -13.80
CA MET A 308 20.00 -16.59 -14.30
C MET A 308 19.87 -15.57 -15.45
N LEU A 309 20.88 -14.72 -15.65
CA LEU A 309 20.79 -13.51 -16.45
C LEU A 309 21.88 -13.35 -17.50
N GLU A 310 21.51 -12.70 -18.61
CA GLU A 310 22.42 -12.22 -19.64
C GLU A 310 23.30 -11.06 -19.16
N GLU A 311 24.45 -10.87 -19.82
CA GLU A 311 25.44 -9.85 -19.44
C GLU A 311 24.87 -8.43 -19.34
N HIS A 312 24.02 -8.03 -20.30
CA HIS A 312 23.41 -6.71 -20.32
C HIS A 312 22.47 -6.46 -19.11
N GLN A 313 21.86 -7.51 -18.57
CA GLN A 313 20.97 -7.44 -17.41
C GLN A 313 21.76 -7.30 -16.10
N ARG A 314 22.97 -7.89 -16.02
CA ARG A 314 23.82 -7.89 -14.81
C ARG A 314 24.27 -6.49 -14.38
N LEU A 315 24.50 -5.59 -15.33
CA LEU A 315 24.82 -4.18 -15.05
C LEU A 315 23.63 -3.45 -14.38
N THR A 316 22.42 -3.66 -14.90
CA THR A 316 21.17 -3.12 -14.35
C THR A 316 20.90 -3.65 -12.94
N VAL A 317 21.20 -4.92 -12.68
CA VAL A 317 21.11 -5.52 -11.34
C VAL A 317 21.97 -4.77 -10.34
N HIS A 318 23.27 -4.52 -10.62
CA HIS A 318 24.14 -3.84 -9.65
C HIS A 318 23.61 -2.46 -9.25
N ALA A 319 23.23 -1.63 -10.23
CA ALA A 319 22.70 -0.29 -9.98
C ALA A 319 21.40 -0.34 -9.16
N LYS A 320 20.49 -1.28 -9.46
CA LYS A 320 19.23 -1.46 -8.71
C LYS A 320 19.48 -1.93 -7.27
N LEU A 321 20.39 -2.89 -7.06
CA LEU A 321 20.71 -3.40 -5.73
C LEU A 321 21.36 -2.31 -4.84
N GLN A 322 22.18 -1.42 -5.42
CA GLN A 322 22.70 -0.24 -4.71
C GLN A 322 21.57 0.72 -4.31
N THR A 323 20.60 1.01 -5.20
CA THR A 323 19.41 1.81 -4.86
C THR A 323 18.60 1.18 -3.73
N ILE A 324 18.39 -0.15 -3.78
CA ILE A 324 17.65 -0.90 -2.75
C ILE A 324 18.40 -0.83 -1.40
N LYS A 325 19.71 -1.09 -1.36
CA LYS A 325 20.54 -0.97 -0.14
C LYS A 325 20.38 0.40 0.53
N ASN A 326 20.46 1.48 -0.25
CA ASN A 326 20.33 2.84 0.28
C ASN A 326 18.94 3.06 0.91
N LYS A 327 17.87 2.66 0.22
CA LYS A 327 16.50 2.74 0.74
C LYS A 327 16.31 1.91 2.01
N ASN A 328 16.86 0.70 2.07
CA ASN A 328 16.80 -0.16 3.27
C ASN A 328 17.50 0.48 4.47
N LEU A 329 18.65 1.15 4.26
CA LEU A 329 19.38 1.86 5.32
C LEU A 329 18.59 3.08 5.84
N GLU A 330 17.91 3.80 4.97
CA GLU A 330 17.02 4.92 5.34
C GLU A 330 15.79 4.42 6.11
N ASN A 331 15.10 3.39 5.58
CA ASN A 331 13.96 2.73 6.24
C ASN A 331 14.34 2.23 7.64
N LYS A 332 15.50 1.57 7.79
CA LYS A 332 15.99 1.08 9.09
C LYS A 332 16.18 2.21 10.11
N ARG A 333 16.72 3.36 9.69
CA ARG A 333 16.87 4.55 10.54
C ARG A 333 15.52 5.14 10.92
N ARG A 334 14.60 5.29 9.96
CA ARG A 334 13.23 5.79 10.18
C ARG A 334 12.46 4.91 11.16
N SER A 335 12.44 3.59 10.94
CA SER A 335 11.74 2.61 11.78
C SER A 335 12.28 2.57 13.22
N ALA A 336 13.60 2.71 13.41
CA ALA A 336 14.18 2.78 14.75
C ALA A 336 13.69 4.01 15.54
N ARG A 337 13.66 5.19 14.91
CA ARG A 337 13.14 6.43 15.49
C ARG A 337 11.64 6.33 15.81
N MET A 338 10.84 5.83 14.85
CA MET A 338 9.41 5.58 15.04
C MET A 338 9.16 4.64 16.23
N THR A 339 9.91 3.54 16.33
CA THR A 339 9.80 2.57 17.45
C THR A 339 10.13 3.24 18.80
N ALA A 340 11.21 4.02 18.87
CA ALA A 340 11.61 4.73 20.09
C ALA A 340 10.62 5.83 20.52
N TRP A 341 9.90 6.43 19.58
CA TRP A 341 8.79 7.34 19.87
C TRP A 341 7.55 6.58 20.33
N LEU A 342 7.15 5.52 19.62
CA LEU A 342 5.96 4.70 19.93
C LEU A 342 6.06 4.06 21.33
N ARG A 343 7.23 3.56 21.74
CA ARG A 343 7.46 3.04 23.11
C ARG A 343 7.11 4.01 24.24
N ARG A 344 7.04 5.31 23.95
CA ARG A 344 6.70 6.38 24.91
C ARG A 344 5.26 6.92 24.77
N ASN A 345 4.53 6.56 23.71
CA ASN A 345 3.28 7.21 23.32
C ASN A 345 2.12 6.25 22.93
N ALA A 346 2.38 4.94 22.79
CA ALA A 346 1.42 3.91 22.39
C ALA A 346 0.57 3.35 23.54
#